data_AF-A0A848UJI1-F1
#
_entry.id   AF-A0A848UJI1-F1
#
_cell.length_a   1.000
_cell.length_b   1.000
_cell.length_c   1.000
_cell.angle_alpha   90.00
_cell.angle_beta   90.00
_cell.angle_gamma   90.00
#
_symmetry.space_group_name_H-M   'P 1'
#
loop_
_entity.id
_entity.type
_entity.pdbx_description
1 polymer ?
#
loop_
_entity_poly.entity_id
_entity_poly.type
_entity_poly.pdbx_seq_one_letter_code
_entity_poly.pdbx_strand_id
1 'polypeptide(L)'
;LRTYRQHERGDHYLAVPGSQDITAEVALDQLPEPDAVRTQAQWLQLHGIDRLVDEGRRYWAEHAARPDVAAMRMRSRVREAEALLDPSGLGAFTVCEWRA
;
A
#
# COMPACT_ATOMS: atom_id res chain seq x y z
N LEU A 1 0.96 -6.79 -19.63
CA LEU A 1 1.46 -7.86 -18.73
C LEU A 1 2.91 -7.58 -18.39
N ARG A 2 3.28 -7.74 -17.12
CA ARG A 2 4.64 -7.65 -16.59
C ARG A 2 4.97 -8.96 -15.89
N THR A 3 6.23 -9.34 -15.89
CA THR A 3 6.72 -10.53 -15.19
C THR A 3 7.77 -10.14 -14.17
N TYR A 4 7.85 -10.86 -13.06
CA TYR A 4 8.83 -10.62 -12.01
C TYR A 4 9.41 -11.93 -11.48
N ARG A 5 10.74 -11.97 -11.30
CA ARG A 5 11.46 -13.10 -10.71
C ARG A 5 12.55 -12.55 -9.81
N GLN A 6 12.66 -13.06 -8.58
CA GLN A 6 13.69 -12.65 -7.62
C GLN A 6 13.78 -11.12 -7.41
N HIS A 7 12.62 -10.44 -7.34
CA HIS A 7 12.50 -8.98 -7.21
C HIS A 7 13.02 -8.16 -8.40
N GLU A 8 13.26 -8.80 -9.55
CA GLU A 8 13.66 -8.14 -10.80
C GLU A 8 12.62 -8.39 -11.90
N ARG A 9 12.73 -7.63 -12.99
CA ARG A 9 11.90 -7.84 -14.18
C ARG A 9 12.21 -9.22 -14.76
N GLY A 10 11.16 -10.02 -14.97
CA GLY A 10 11.26 -11.36 -15.53
C GLY A 10 11.35 -11.39 -17.05
N ASP A 11 11.38 -12.60 -17.58
CA ASP A 11 11.43 -12.89 -19.01
C ASP A 11 10.02 -12.92 -19.63
N HIS A 12 9.93 -13.38 -20.89
CA HIS A 12 8.66 -13.72 -21.52
C HIS A 12 7.83 -14.65 -20.61
N TYR A 13 6.52 -14.40 -20.53
CA TYR A 13 5.63 -15.09 -19.58
C TYR A 13 5.56 -16.63 -19.78
N LEU A 14 5.87 -17.11 -21.00
CA LEU A 14 5.95 -18.55 -21.34
C LEU A 14 7.34 -19.19 -21.19
N ALA A 15 8.37 -18.45 -20.80
CA ALA A 15 9.75 -18.97 -20.81
C ALA A 15 9.91 -20.17 -19.86
N VAL A 16 9.47 -20.04 -18.60
CA VAL A 16 9.47 -21.12 -17.61
C VAL A 16 8.23 -20.94 -16.72
N PRO A 17 7.05 -21.44 -17.13
CA PRO A 17 5.81 -21.27 -16.38
C PRO A 17 5.94 -21.73 -14.92
N GLY A 18 5.36 -20.96 -14.00
CA GLY A 18 5.42 -21.23 -12.55
C GLY A 18 6.66 -20.72 -11.83
N SER A 19 7.69 -20.24 -12.53
CA SER A 19 8.93 -19.73 -11.91
C SER A 19 8.99 -18.21 -11.74
N GLN A 20 7.94 -17.50 -12.14
CA GLN A 20 7.87 -16.04 -12.08
C GLN A 20 6.43 -15.60 -11.81
N ASP A 21 6.29 -14.44 -11.18
CA ASP A 21 5.02 -13.78 -11.06
C ASP A 21 4.64 -13.10 -12.39
N ILE A 22 3.34 -13.04 -12.68
CA ILE A 22 2.77 -12.41 -13.87
C ILE A 22 1.68 -11.44 -13.40
N THR A 23 1.89 -10.14 -13.66
CA THR A 23 0.98 -9.08 -13.24
C THR A 23 0.45 -8.28 -14.44
N ALA A 24 -0.70 -7.64 -14.25
CA ALA A 24 -1.28 -6.68 -15.19
C ALA A 24 -1.85 -5.47 -14.43
N GLU A 25 -2.07 -4.37 -15.14
CA GLU A 25 -2.94 -3.31 -14.64
C GLU A 25 -4.39 -3.80 -14.62
N VAL A 26 -5.17 -3.33 -13.65
CA VAL A 26 -6.61 -3.62 -13.60
C VAL A 26 -7.31 -2.79 -14.67
N ALA A 27 -8.07 -3.44 -15.55
CA ALA A 27 -8.89 -2.77 -16.56
C ALA A 27 -10.16 -2.20 -15.93
N LEU A 28 -10.04 -1.05 -15.24
CA LEU A 28 -11.14 -0.41 -14.51
C LEU A 28 -12.32 -0.02 -15.43
N ASP A 29 -12.05 0.26 -16.70
CA ASP A 29 -13.05 0.55 -17.73
C ASP A 29 -13.94 -0.66 -18.09
N GLN A 30 -13.56 -1.86 -17.65
CA GLN A 30 -14.34 -3.09 -17.81
C GLN A 30 -15.17 -3.44 -16.57
N LEU A 31 -15.14 -2.60 -15.54
CA LEU A 31 -15.95 -2.76 -14.32
C LEU A 31 -17.21 -1.89 -14.40
N PRO A 32 -18.28 -2.19 -13.63
CA PRO A 32 -19.40 -1.26 -13.46
C PRO A 32 -18.93 0.10 -12.96
N GLU A 33 -19.66 1.16 -13.30
CA GLU A 33 -19.35 2.51 -12.81
C GLU A 33 -19.28 2.53 -11.26
N PRO A 34 -18.17 2.97 -10.66
CA PRO A 34 -18.03 3.05 -9.21
C PRO A 34 -18.75 4.28 -8.64
N ASP A 35 -19.22 4.17 -7.39
CA ASP A 35 -19.82 5.30 -6.66
C ASP A 35 -18.78 6.35 -6.25
N ALA A 36 -17.53 5.92 -6.08
CA ALA A 36 -16.41 6.80 -5.79
C ALA A 36 -15.10 6.25 -6.36
N VAL A 37 -14.27 7.17 -6.84
CA VAL A 37 -12.89 6.92 -7.26
C VAL A 37 -11.98 7.88 -6.52
N ARG A 38 -10.94 7.35 -5.89
CA ARG A 38 -9.90 8.12 -5.17
C ARG A 38 -8.53 7.54 -5.45
N THR A 39 -7.49 8.32 -5.20
CA THR A 39 -6.16 7.74 -5.01
C THR A 39 -6.10 6.98 -3.69
N GLN A 40 -5.19 6.02 -3.58
CA GLN A 40 -4.92 5.28 -2.36
C GLN A 40 -4.58 6.25 -1.23
N ALA A 41 -3.76 7.28 -1.50
CA ALA A 41 -3.42 8.29 -0.51
C ALA A 41 -4.67 8.99 0.05
N GLN A 42 -5.54 9.48 -0.84
CA GLN A 42 -6.80 10.13 -0.44
C GLN A 42 -7.71 9.20 0.35
N TRP A 43 -7.83 7.94 -0.08
CA TRP A 43 -8.66 6.95 0.59
C TRP A 43 -8.11 6.63 1.99
N LEU A 44 -6.80 6.38 2.13
CA LEU A 44 -6.18 6.10 3.44
C LEU A 44 -6.29 7.28 4.41
N GLN A 45 -6.14 8.51 3.91
CA GLN A 45 -6.36 9.74 4.68
C GLN A 45 -7.80 9.84 5.17
N LEU A 46 -8.77 9.63 4.28
CA LEU A 46 -10.20 9.60 4.63
C LEU A 46 -10.51 8.57 5.73
N HIS A 47 -9.81 7.42 5.71
CA HIS A 47 -9.97 6.35 6.69
C HIS A 47 -9.05 6.45 7.91
N GLY A 48 -8.39 7.59 8.11
CA GLY A 48 -7.74 7.95 9.36
C GLY A 48 -6.34 7.35 9.56
N ILE A 49 -5.59 7.13 8.47
CA ILE A 49 -4.17 6.74 8.57
C ILE A 49 -3.35 7.75 9.40
N ASP A 50 -3.65 9.05 9.31
CA ASP A 50 -2.97 10.09 10.09
C ASP A 50 -3.15 9.89 11.59
N ARG A 51 -4.36 9.51 12.01
CA ARG A 51 -4.67 9.18 13.42
C ARG A 51 -3.85 7.97 13.89
N LEU A 52 -3.66 6.96 13.03
CA LEU A 52 -2.85 5.79 13.35
C LEU A 52 -1.37 6.13 13.47
N VAL A 53 -0.87 7.04 12.62
CA VAL A 53 0.51 7.54 12.69
C VAL A 53 0.72 8.35 13.97
N ASP A 54 -0.21 9.24 14.32
CA ASP A 54 -0.15 10.05 15.54
C ASP A 54 -0.16 9.19 16.80
N GLU A 55 -1.05 8.18 16.85
CA GLU A 55 -1.06 7.18 17.92
C GLU A 55 0.31 6.50 18.04
N GLY A 56 0.90 6.08 16.91
CA GLY A 56 2.22 5.44 16.88
C GLY A 56 3.34 6.36 17.38
N ARG A 57 3.31 7.64 16.99
CA ARG A 57 4.27 8.66 17.45
C ARG A 57 4.21 8.86 18.96
N ARG A 58 2.99 8.97 19.52
CA ARG A 58 2.78 9.14 20.97
C ARG A 58 3.28 7.93 21.75
N TYR A 59 2.88 6.72 21.33
CA TYR A 59 3.32 5.49 21.98
C TYR A 59 4.85 5.36 21.96
N TRP A 60 5.47 5.63 20.81
CA TRP A 60 6.94 5.62 20.71
C TRP A 60 7.58 6.62 21.67
N ALA A 61 7.08 7.86 21.75
CA ALA A 61 7.64 8.87 22.63
C ALA A 61 7.59 8.46 24.11
N GLU A 62 6.51 7.80 24.54
CA GLU A 62 6.34 7.31 25.92
C GLU A 62 7.25 6.13 26.26
N HIS A 63 7.59 5.29 25.28
CA HIS A 63 8.28 4.01 25.49
C HIS A 63 9.72 3.97 24.95
N ALA A 64 10.21 5.06 24.33
CA ALA A 64 11.50 5.11 23.65
C ALA A 64 12.71 4.79 24.56
N ALA A 65 12.61 5.00 25.87
CA ALA A 65 13.69 4.71 26.81
C ALA A 65 13.93 3.21 27.00
N ARG A 66 12.89 2.37 26.83
CA ARG A 66 12.95 0.90 26.94
C ARG A 66 11.90 0.27 26.00
N PRO A 67 12.15 0.29 24.68
CA PRO A 67 11.14 -0.10 23.70
C PRO A 67 10.88 -1.61 23.73
N ASP A 68 9.60 -1.97 23.71
CA ASP A 68 9.12 -3.34 23.51
C ASP A 68 8.76 -3.57 22.02
N VAL A 69 8.30 -4.77 21.70
CA VAL A 69 7.88 -5.10 20.32
C VAL A 69 6.70 -4.23 19.86
N ALA A 70 5.80 -3.86 20.78
CA ALA A 70 4.71 -2.95 20.48
C ALA A 70 5.23 -1.55 20.09
N ALA A 71 6.20 -1.00 20.82
CA ALA A 71 6.84 0.28 20.49
C ALA A 71 7.51 0.26 19.12
N MET A 72 8.16 -0.85 18.75
CA MET A 72 8.76 -1.01 17.44
C MET A 72 7.72 -1.02 16.31
N ARG A 73 6.59 -1.70 16.51
CA ARG A 73 5.46 -1.68 15.57
C ARG A 73 4.81 -0.30 15.47
N MET A 74 4.66 0.40 16.59
CA MET A 74 4.11 1.76 16.62
C MET A 74 5.03 2.74 15.87
N ARG A 75 6.35 2.57 16.01
CA ARG A 75 7.34 3.37 15.27
C ARG A 75 7.29 3.10 13.76
N SER A 76 7.06 1.85 13.32
CA SER A 76 7.05 1.52 11.89
C SER A 76 5.93 2.22 11.12
N ARG A 77 4.79 2.49 11.76
CA ARG A 77 3.64 3.21 11.17
C ARG A 77 4.03 4.52 10.47
N VAL A 78 5.01 5.25 10.98
CA VAL A 78 5.46 6.51 10.36
C VAL A 78 6.03 6.26 8.96
N ARG A 79 7.01 5.35 8.85
CA ARG A 79 7.69 5.06 7.58
C ARG A 79 6.79 4.30 6.61
N GLU A 80 5.95 3.41 7.14
CA GLU A 80 4.97 2.69 6.32
C GLU A 80 3.94 3.64 5.73
N ALA A 81 3.42 4.60 6.52
CA ALA A 81 2.50 5.60 6.00
C ALA A 81 3.14 6.50 4.94
N GLU A 82 4.41 6.91 5.10
CA GLU A 82 5.16 7.65 4.07
C GLU A 82 5.14 6.90 2.73
N ALA A 83 5.45 5.59 2.73
CA ALA A 83 5.42 4.78 1.51
C ALA A 83 4.01 4.58 0.94
N LEU A 84 3.00 4.40 1.80
CA LEU A 84 1.61 4.19 1.40
C LEU A 84 0.93 5.45 0.83
N LEU A 85 1.41 6.63 1.24
CA LEU A 85 0.84 7.93 0.86
C LEU A 85 1.63 8.63 -0.25
N ASP A 86 2.82 8.16 -0.61
CA ASP A 86 3.67 8.78 -1.63
C ASP A 86 2.95 8.82 -3.01
N PRO A 87 2.64 10.02 -3.54
CA PRO A 87 1.96 10.17 -4.83
C PRO A 87 2.85 9.81 -6.04
N SER A 88 4.15 9.60 -5.83
CA SER A 88 5.05 9.06 -6.86
C SER A 88 5.19 7.53 -6.79
N GLY A 89 4.61 6.91 -5.76
CA GLY A 89 4.64 5.47 -5.49
C GLY A 89 3.24 4.91 -5.24
N LEU A 90 3.08 4.17 -4.13
CA LEU A 90 1.84 3.46 -3.83
C LEU A 90 0.63 4.38 -3.63
N GLY A 91 0.86 5.61 -3.16
CA GLY A 91 -0.20 6.59 -2.93
C GLY A 91 -0.98 6.96 -4.20
N ALA A 92 -0.39 6.74 -5.38
CA ALA A 92 -1.03 6.97 -6.67
C ALA A 92 -1.96 5.84 -7.13
N PHE A 93 -2.00 4.70 -6.43
CA PHE A 93 -2.88 3.58 -6.81
C PHE A 93 -4.35 4.01 -6.74
N THR A 94 -5.20 3.41 -7.56
CA THR A 94 -6.62 3.77 -7.62
C THR A 94 -7.45 2.91 -6.66
N VAL A 95 -8.32 3.55 -5.89
CA VAL A 95 -9.36 2.89 -5.08
C VAL A 95 -10.71 3.23 -5.69
N CYS A 96 -11.43 2.20 -6.10
CA CYS A 96 -12.82 2.28 -6.57
C CYS A 96 -13.75 1.63 -5.54
N GLU A 97 -14.86 2.28 -5.22
CA GLU A 97 -15.85 1.80 -4.25
C GLU A 97 -17.22 1.65 -4.91
N TRP A 98 -17.89 0.51 -4.65
CA TRP A 98 -19.27 0.23 -5.04
C TRP A 98 -20.08 -0.05 -3.78
N ARG A 99 -21.23 0.60 -3.64
CA ARG A 99 -22.18 0.41 -2.54
C ARG A 99 -23.24 -0.60 -2.96
N ALA A 100 -23.58 -1.50 -2.04
CA ALA A 100 -24.62 -2.51 -2.21
C ALA A 100 -26.02 -1.95 -1.96
#